data_AF-A0A1G3BP07-F1
#
_entry.id   AF-A0A1G3BP07-F1
#
_cell.length_a   1.000
_cell.length_b   1.000
_cell.length_c   1.000
_cell.angle_alpha   90.00
_cell.angle_beta   90.00
_cell.angle_gamma   90.00
#
_symmetry.space_group_name_H-M   'P 1'
#
loop_
_entity.id
_entity.type
_entity.pdbx_description
1 polymer ?
#
loop_
_entity_poly.entity_id
_entity_poly.type
_entity_poly.pdbx_seq_one_letter_code
_entity_poly.pdbx_strand_id
1 'polypeptide(L)'
;TTEKLMPYECGIDPVGSARERFSVKFYLIAMLFVIFDIEVVFLYPWAVVFKSLKLFGFIEMLVFIGILLVCYLYIWKRGGLEWD
;
A
#
# COMPACT_ATOMS: atom_id res chain seq x y z
N THR A 1 -10.45 13.69 -37.45
CA THR A 1 -11.59 12.79 -37.73
C THR A 1 -12.17 12.34 -36.42
N THR A 2 -13.49 12.40 -36.27
CA THR A 2 -14.23 12.02 -35.06
C THR A 2 -13.79 10.66 -34.50
N GLU A 3 -13.51 9.70 -35.38
CA GLU A 3 -12.96 8.36 -35.08
C GLU A 3 -11.68 8.35 -34.21
N LYS A 4 -10.78 9.33 -34.37
CA LYS A 4 -9.52 9.37 -33.58
C LYS A 4 -9.74 9.77 -32.12
N LEU A 5 -10.89 10.34 -31.79
CA LEU A 5 -11.24 10.80 -30.45
C LEU A 5 -12.09 9.76 -29.69
N MET A 6 -12.39 8.62 -30.32
CA MET A 6 -13.24 7.58 -29.75
C MET A 6 -12.41 6.57 -28.94
N PRO A 7 -12.95 6.00 -27.85
CA PRO A 7 -12.33 4.90 -27.13
C PRO A 7 -12.07 3.69 -28.06
N TYR A 8 -10.96 2.99 -27.83
CA TYR A 8 -10.60 1.81 -28.60
C TYR A 8 -11.28 0.55 -28.05
N GLU A 9 -12.24 0.00 -28.80
CA GLU A 9 -12.99 -1.20 -28.43
C GLU A 9 -12.82 -2.35 -29.46
N CYS A 10 -11.64 -2.47 -30.09
CA CYS A 10 -11.35 -3.50 -31.10
C CYS A 10 -12.36 -3.59 -32.27
N GLY A 11 -12.95 -2.47 -32.69
CA GLY A 11 -13.88 -2.41 -33.82
C GLY A 11 -15.36 -2.52 -33.47
N ILE A 12 -15.70 -2.45 -32.18
CA ILE A 12 -17.08 -2.38 -31.69
C ILE A 12 -17.33 -0.96 -31.12
N ASP A 13 -18.55 -0.44 -31.24
CA ASP A 13 -18.92 0.82 -30.58
C ASP A 13 -18.93 0.63 -29.06
N PRO A 14 -18.37 1.55 -28.26
CA PRO A 14 -18.32 1.40 -26.82
C PRO A 14 -19.74 1.33 -26.23
N VAL A 15 -20.10 0.15 -25.70
CA VAL A 15 -21.39 -0.13 -25.06
C VAL A 15 -21.22 -0.34 -23.56
N GLY A 16 -21.97 0.44 -22.78
CA GLY A 16 -22.01 0.32 -21.31
C GLY A 16 -21.34 1.50 -20.59
N SER A 17 -21.13 1.34 -19.27
CA SER A 17 -20.46 2.35 -18.44
C SER A 17 -19.10 1.83 -17.99
N ALA A 18 -18.05 2.66 -18.08
CA ALA A 18 -16.68 2.33 -17.66
C ALA A 18 -16.49 2.16 -16.13
N ARG A 19 -17.58 2.17 -15.34
CA ARG A 19 -17.54 1.97 -13.89
C ARG A 19 -17.97 0.56 -13.55
N GLU A 20 -17.01 -0.34 -13.57
CA GLU A 20 -17.20 -1.70 -13.11
C GLU A 20 -16.94 -1.82 -11.59
N ARG A 21 -17.49 -2.85 -10.96
CA ARG A 21 -17.23 -3.12 -9.54
C ARG A 21 -15.84 -3.70 -9.41
N PHE A 22 -14.87 -2.85 -9.08
CA PHE A 22 -13.53 -3.30 -8.75
C PHE A 22 -13.54 -4.15 -7.47
N SER A 23 -12.70 -5.18 -7.46
CA SER A 23 -12.54 -6.06 -6.30
C SER A 23 -12.03 -5.28 -5.09
N VAL A 24 -12.56 -5.59 -3.90
CA VAL A 24 -12.14 -4.99 -2.61
C VAL A 24 -10.64 -5.19 -2.34
N LYS A 25 -10.02 -6.18 -3.01
CA LYS A 25 -8.57 -6.45 -2.93
C LYS A 25 -7.70 -5.24 -3.26
N PHE A 26 -8.08 -4.44 -4.26
CA PHE A 26 -7.33 -3.22 -4.62
C PHE A 26 -7.31 -2.19 -3.50
N TYR A 27 -8.42 -2.07 -2.76
CA TYR A 27 -8.52 -1.18 -1.62
C TYR A 27 -7.64 -1.64 -0.46
N LEU A 28 -7.61 -2.95 -0.16
CA LEU A 28 -6.78 -3.51 0.90
C LEU A 28 -5.28 -3.25 0.66
N ILE A 29 -4.83 -3.41 -0.58
CA ILE A 29 -3.44 -3.16 -0.96
C ILE A 29 -3.12 -1.66 -0.89
N ALA A 30 -4.01 -0.79 -1.38
CA ALA A 30 -3.82 0.65 -1.28
C ALA A 30 -3.73 1.12 0.17
N MET A 31 -4.60 0.59 1.05
CA MET A 31 -4.59 0.90 2.48
C MET A 31 -3.31 0.40 3.15
N LEU A 32 -2.86 -0.82 2.83
CA LEU A 32 -1.59 -1.35 3.33
C LEU A 32 -0.40 -0.49 2.91
N PHE A 33 -0.37 -0.06 1.64
CA PHE A 33 0.67 0.82 1.13
C PHE A 33 0.71 2.16 1.86
N VAL A 34 -0.45 2.79 2.11
CA VAL A 34 -0.53 4.05 2.86
C VAL A 34 -0.02 3.88 4.29
N ILE A 35 -0.38 2.78 4.96
CA ILE A 35 0.08 2.52 6.33
C ILE A 35 1.60 2.32 6.34
N PHE A 36 2.13 1.51 5.43
CA PHE A 36 3.58 1.29 5.31
C PHE A 36 4.36 2.58 4.99
N ASP A 37 3.81 3.46 4.13
CA ASP A 37 4.45 4.74 3.82
C ASP A 37 4.50 5.66 5.05
N ILE A 38 3.41 5.71 5.84
CA ILE A 38 3.37 6.42 7.11
C ILE A 38 4.41 5.87 8.08
N GLU A 39 4.57 4.56 8.17
CA GLU A 39 5.59 3.93 9.01
C GLU A 39 7.00 4.41 8.61
N VAL A 40 7.31 4.42 7.31
CA VAL A 40 8.60 4.90 6.79
C VAL A 40 8.83 6.38 7.10
N VAL A 41 7.80 7.22 7.03
CA VAL A 41 7.87 8.63 7.46
C VAL A 41 8.29 8.75 8.92
N PHE A 42 7.86 7.84 9.80
CA PHE A 42 8.32 7.82 11.20
C PHE A 42 9.75 7.29 11.35
N LEU A 43 10.20 6.38 10.49
CA LEU A 43 11.57 5.88 10.50
C LEU A 43 12.60 6.98 10.14
N TYR A 44 12.23 7.92 9.27
CA TYR A 44 13.15 8.94 8.75
C TYR A 44 13.76 9.85 9.83
N PRO A 45 12.98 10.56 10.68
CA PRO A 45 13.53 11.40 11.73
C PRO A 45 14.40 10.60 12.70
N TRP A 46 13.96 9.40 13.10
CA TRP A 46 14.73 8.53 13.96
C TRP A 46 16.10 8.19 13.35
N ALA A 47 16.15 7.82 12.06
CA ALA A 47 17.39 7.48 11.37
C ALA A 47 18.35 8.68 11.33
N VAL A 48 17.82 9.89 11.18
CA VAL A 48 18.62 11.13 11.20
C VAL A 48 19.21 11.41 12.58
N VAL A 49 18.44 11.20 13.67
CA VAL A 49 18.88 11.47 15.05
C VAL A 49 19.50 10.26 15.75
N PHE A 50 19.63 9.11 15.08
CA PHE A 50 20.10 7.85 15.68
C PHE A 50 21.42 7.99 16.47
N LYS A 51 22.34 8.84 15.97
CA LYS A 51 23.65 9.08 16.62
C LYS A 51 23.54 9.69 18.02
N SER A 52 22.49 10.47 18.33
CA SER A 52 22.31 11.10 19.66
C SER A 52 21.58 10.18 20.65
N LEU A 53 20.68 9.32 20.15
CA LEU A 53 19.83 8.45 20.97
C LEU A 53 20.54 7.19 21.51
N LYS A 54 21.68 6.80 20.93
CA LYS A 54 22.50 5.65 21.34
C LYS A 54 21.63 4.37 21.50
N LEU A 55 21.79 3.64 22.60
CA LEU A 55 21.13 2.35 22.83
C LEU A 55 19.61 2.48 23.06
N PHE A 56 19.16 3.61 23.59
CA PHE A 56 17.75 3.83 23.89
C PHE A 56 16.92 3.91 22.60
N GLY A 57 17.34 4.75 21.65
CA GLY A 57 16.68 4.83 20.34
C GLY A 57 16.78 3.55 19.53
N PHE A 58 17.79 2.70 19.76
CA PHE A 58 17.87 1.40 19.11
C PHE A 58 16.77 0.44 19.62
N ILE A 59 16.57 0.37 20.93
CA ILE A 59 15.54 -0.50 21.54
C ILE A 59 14.14 -0.03 21.15
N GLU A 60 13.88 1.28 21.21
CA GLU A 60 12.58 1.84 20.81
C GLU A 60 12.20 1.46 19.37
N MET A 61 13.17 1.49 18.45
CA MET A 61 12.91 1.09 17.08
C MET A 61 12.77 -0.40 16.87
N LEU A 62 13.49 -1.20 17.63
CA LEU A 62 13.34 -2.64 17.57
C LEU A 62 11.93 -3.04 18.02
N VAL A 63 11.40 -2.38 19.06
CA VAL A 63 10.02 -2.54 19.49
C VAL A 63 9.04 -2.03 18.43
N PHE A 64 9.29 -0.84 17.85
CA PHE A 64 8.45 -0.28 16.79
C PHE A 64 8.33 -1.23 15.59
N ILE A 65 9.47 -1.66 15.03
CA ILE A 65 9.52 -2.61 13.90
C ILE A 65 8.88 -3.96 14.29
N GLY A 66 9.08 -4.42 15.53
CA GLY A 66 8.44 -5.64 16.03
C GLY A 66 6.92 -5.57 16.01
N ILE A 67 6.33 -4.45 16.42
CA ILE A 67 4.87 -4.23 16.37
C ILE A 67 4.38 -4.23 14.92
N LEU A 68 5.09 -3.55 14.02
CA LEU A 68 4.74 -3.50 12.59
C LEU A 68 4.77 -4.88 11.94
N LEU A 69 5.79 -5.68 12.24
CA LEU A 69 5.89 -7.06 11.77
C LEU A 69 4.70 -7.90 12.23
N VAL A 70 4.26 -7.75 13.49
CA VAL A 70 3.07 -8.47 13.99
C VAL A 70 1.81 -8.07 13.23
N CYS A 71 1.60 -6.76 13.00
CA CYS A 71 0.48 -6.26 12.19
C CYS A 71 0.52 -6.79 10.74
N TYR A 72 1.69 -6.76 10.11
CA TYR A 72 1.88 -7.27 8.76
C TYR A 72 1.61 -8.78 8.65
N LEU A 73 2.17 -9.57 9.58
CA LEU A 73 1.95 -11.02 9.63
C LEU A 73 0.47 -11.37 9.84
N TYR A 74 -0.26 -10.58 10.64
CA TYR A 74 -1.69 -10.76 10.83
C TYR A 74 -2.49 -10.55 9.53
N ILE A 75 -2.19 -9.48 8.78
CA ILE A 75 -2.83 -9.19 7.49
C ILE A 75 -2.50 -10.28 6.47
N TRP A 76 -1.26 -10.73 6.43
CA TRP A 76 -0.82 -11.80 5.55
C TRP A 76 -1.54 -13.12 5.88
N LYS A 77 -1.62 -13.52 7.16
CA LYS A 77 -2.37 -14.71 7.56
C LYS A 77 -3.86 -14.65 7.26
N ARG A 78 -4.43 -13.45 7.11
CA ARG A 78 -5.84 -13.26 6.73
C ARG A 78 -6.08 -13.32 5.23
N GLY A 79 -5.07 -13.62 4.41
CA GLY A 79 -5.21 -13.70 2.96
C GLY A 79 -5.40 -12.32 2.30
N GLY A 80 -5.06 -11.23 3.00
CA GLY A 80 -5.17 -9.87 2.44
C GLY A 80 -4.26 -9.61 1.23
N LEU A 81 -3.33 -10.53 0.95
CA LEU A 81 -2.35 -10.47 -0.14
C LEU A 81 -2.56 -11.56 -1.20
N GLU A 82 -3.59 -12.40 -1.09
CA GLU A 82 -3.83 -13.52 -2.02
C GLU A 82 -4.61 -13.10 -3.27
N TRP A 83 -4.06 -13.44 -4.43
CA TRP A 83 -4.57 -13.11 -5.76
C TRP A 83 -5.05 -14.38 -6.50
N ASP A 84 -6.19 -14.90 -6.07
CA ASP A 84 -7.08 -15.72 -6.93
C ASP A 84 -8.25 -14.89 -7.48
#